data_AF-A0A3A5JXA4-F1
#
_entry.id   AF-A0A3A5JXA4-F1
#
_cell.length_a   1.000
_cell.length_b   1.000
_cell.length_c   1.000
_cell.angle_alpha   90.00
_cell.angle_beta   90.00
_cell.angle_gamma   90.00
#
_symmetry.space_group_name_H-M   'P 1'
#
loop_
_entity.id
_entity.type
_entity.pdbx_description
1 polymer ?
#
loop_
_entity_poly.entity_id
_entity_poly.type
_entity_poly.pdbx_seq_one_letter_code
_entity_poly.pdbx_strand_id
1 'polypeptide(L)'
;KNIRAPAITPKPHPAITGMSHLVHTIIYLMFIVLPILGFMTVYFKGSDWSVFGIPMTHAIEPDEDMEFTIKSYHELVANVGYFVIGIHAFAALFHHYVWKDNTLLRMMPGKKDR
;
A
#
# COMPACT_ATOMS: atom_id res chain seq x y z
N LYS A 1 19.70 -23.06 3.00
CA LYS A 1 18.79 -22.66 1.89
C LYS A 1 19.04 -21.18 1.62
N ASN A 2 19.52 -20.80 0.44
CA ASN A 2 19.83 -19.40 0.13
C ASN A 2 18.56 -18.55 0.26
N ILE A 3 18.52 -17.62 1.21
CA ILE A 3 17.34 -16.81 1.57
C ILE A 3 17.13 -15.64 0.58
N ARG A 4 17.97 -15.52 -0.46
CA ARG A 4 17.86 -14.45 -1.43
C ARG A 4 16.65 -14.64 -2.34
N ALA A 5 15.96 -13.54 -2.64
CA ALA A 5 14.91 -13.53 -3.64
C ALA A 5 15.49 -13.99 -5.01
N PRO A 6 14.76 -14.78 -5.81
CA PRO A 6 15.20 -15.17 -7.15
C PRO A 6 15.50 -13.92 -7.98
N ALA A 7 16.43 -13.99 -8.92
CA ALA A 7 16.67 -12.88 -9.84
C ALA A 7 15.48 -12.71 -10.81
N ILE A 8 15.26 -11.48 -11.29
CA ILE A 8 14.33 -11.25 -12.41
C ILE A 8 15.01 -11.71 -13.70
N THR A 9 14.32 -12.53 -14.48
CA THR A 9 14.81 -13.08 -15.75
C THR A 9 13.80 -12.78 -16.87
N PRO A 10 14.23 -12.15 -17.99
CA PRO A 10 15.57 -11.59 -18.23
C PRO A 10 15.90 -10.41 -17.31
N LYS A 11 17.19 -10.11 -17.12
CA LYS A 11 17.63 -9.03 -16.20
C LYS A 11 17.12 -7.67 -16.72
N PRO A 12 16.31 -6.94 -15.95
CA PRO A 12 15.79 -5.64 -16.38
C PRO A 12 16.88 -4.56 -16.36
N HIS A 13 16.66 -3.49 -17.11
CA HIS A 13 17.51 -2.30 -17.04
C HIS A 13 17.53 -1.73 -15.61
N PRO A 14 18.67 -1.23 -15.09
CA PRO A 14 18.77 -0.72 -13.73
C PRO A 14 17.72 0.35 -13.38
N ALA A 15 17.37 1.21 -14.35
CA ALA A 15 16.33 2.23 -14.16
C ALA A 15 14.95 1.64 -13.84
N ILE A 16 14.57 0.51 -14.47
CA ILE A 16 13.30 -0.18 -14.20
C ILE A 16 13.30 -0.78 -12.80
N THR A 17 14.46 -1.30 -12.36
CA THR A 17 14.63 -1.80 -10.99
C THR A 17 14.50 -0.67 -9.96
N GLY A 18 15.14 0.47 -10.22
CA GLY A 18 15.04 1.67 -9.38
C GLY A 18 13.60 2.18 -9.28
N MET A 19 12.90 2.27 -10.42
CA MET A 19 11.48 2.66 -10.46
C MET A 19 10.60 1.68 -9.68
N SER A 20 10.86 0.38 -9.81
CA SER A 20 10.14 -0.65 -9.05
C SER A 20 10.32 -0.44 -7.54
N HIS A 21 11.53 -0.15 -7.07
CA HIS A 21 11.76 0.15 -5.65
C HIS A 21 11.06 1.43 -5.21
N LEU A 22 11.06 2.48 -6.03
CA LEU A 22 10.36 3.72 -5.73
C LEU A 22 8.84 3.48 -5.56
N VAL A 23 8.21 2.78 -6.50
CA VAL A 23 6.77 2.47 -6.43
C VAL A 23 6.45 1.63 -5.20
N HIS A 24 7.25 0.61 -4.87
CA HIS A 24 7.05 -0.15 -3.63
C HIS A 24 7.18 0.71 -2.38
N THR A 25 8.17 1.61 -2.32
CA THR A 25 8.33 2.55 -1.19
C THR A 25 7.11 3.46 -1.06
N ILE A 26 6.59 3.99 -2.17
CA ILE A 26 5.36 4.80 -2.17
C ILE A 26 4.19 3.98 -1.62
N ILE A 27 3.99 2.75 -2.11
CA ILE A 27 2.94 1.85 -1.63
C ILE A 27 3.10 1.61 -0.12
N TYR A 28 4.29 1.28 0.36
CA TYR A 28 4.54 1.06 1.79
C TYR A 28 4.19 2.29 2.63
N LEU A 29 4.62 3.48 2.21
CA LEU A 29 4.29 4.71 2.92
C LEU A 29 2.78 4.96 2.93
N MET A 30 2.10 4.78 1.79
CA MET A 30 0.64 4.99 1.71
C MET A 30 -0.12 4.04 2.64
N PHE A 31 0.23 2.75 2.64
CA PHE A 31 -0.42 1.75 3.49
C PHE A 31 -0.11 1.90 4.99
N ILE A 32 0.90 2.70 5.36
CA ILE A 32 1.16 3.12 6.75
C ILE A 32 0.40 4.41 7.08
N VAL A 33 0.42 5.40 6.18
CA VAL A 33 -0.23 6.71 6.40
C VAL A 33 -1.74 6.58 6.44
N LEU A 34 -2.35 5.80 5.55
CA LEU A 34 -3.81 5.60 5.52
C LEU A 34 -4.40 5.15 6.85
N PRO A 35 -3.95 4.06 7.50
CA PRO A 35 -4.49 3.65 8.79
C PRO A 35 -4.21 4.67 9.90
N ILE A 36 -3.08 5.39 9.86
CA ILE A 36 -2.81 6.46 10.82
C ILE A 36 -3.84 7.59 10.68
N LEU A 37 -4.10 8.05 9.46
CA LEU A 37 -5.12 9.08 9.20
C LEU A 37 -6.53 8.60 9.58
N GLY A 38 -6.86 7.34 9.28
CA GLY A 38 -8.14 6.73 9.66
C GLY A 38 -8.32 6.67 11.18
N PHE A 39 -7.27 6.23 11.90
CA PHE A 39 -7.23 6.23 13.36
C PHE A 39 -7.43 7.63 13.93
N MET A 40 -6.70 8.62 13.43
CA MET A 40 -6.82 10.00 13.92
C MET A 40 -8.21 10.58 13.65
N THR A 41 -8.83 10.27 12.51
CA THR A 41 -10.20 10.70 12.19
C THR A 41 -11.18 10.21 13.25
N VAL A 42 -11.17 8.91 13.58
CA VAL A 42 -12.09 8.37 14.60
C VAL A 42 -11.73 8.83 16.02
N TYR A 43 -10.45 9.14 16.28
CA TYR A 43 -10.02 9.70 17.56
C TYR A 43 -10.60 11.11 17.80
N PHE A 44 -10.48 12.02 16.82
CA PHE A 44 -10.96 13.40 16.95
C PHE A 44 -12.48 13.53 16.85
N LYS A 45 -13.17 12.55 16.27
CA LYS A 45 -14.63 12.45 16.29
C LYS A 45 -15.21 12.41 17.72
N GLY A 46 -14.42 11.99 18.73
CA GLY A 46 -14.83 12.05 20.13
C GLY A 46 -16.02 11.14 20.48
N SER A 47 -16.23 10.06 19.73
CA SER A 47 -17.31 9.09 19.97
C SER A 47 -16.75 7.69 20.23
N ASP A 48 -17.47 6.88 20.99
CA ASP A 48 -17.08 5.50 21.28
C ASP A 48 -16.86 4.70 19.98
N TRP A 49 -15.72 4.03 19.92
CA TRP A 49 -15.34 3.17 18.80
C TRP A 49 -14.53 1.98 19.31
N SER A 50 -14.46 0.93 18.48
CA SER A 50 -13.77 -0.31 18.86
C SER A 50 -13.04 -0.93 17.68
N VAL A 51 -11.97 -1.67 17.98
CA VAL A 51 -11.20 -2.45 17.01
C VAL A 51 -11.14 -3.88 17.52
N PHE A 52 -11.62 -4.83 16.71
CA PHE A 52 -11.74 -6.25 17.11
C PHE A 52 -12.50 -6.46 18.42
N GLY A 53 -13.51 -5.63 18.70
CA GLY A 53 -14.31 -5.69 19.93
C GLY A 53 -13.65 -5.06 21.17
N ILE A 54 -12.44 -4.50 21.03
CA ILE A 54 -11.75 -3.79 22.11
C ILE A 54 -12.12 -2.31 22.01
N PRO A 55 -12.70 -1.70 23.07
CA PRO A 55 -13.00 -0.27 23.08
C PRO A 55 -11.71 0.55 23.03
N MET A 56 -11.70 1.59 22.23
CA MET A 56 -10.53 2.42 21.98
C MET A 56 -10.70 3.81 22.58
N THR A 57 -9.58 4.46 22.88
CA THR A 57 -9.57 5.85 23.36
C THR A 57 -10.00 6.81 22.25
N HIS A 58 -10.69 7.87 22.64
CA HIS A 58 -11.05 9.00 21.79
C HIS A 58 -10.77 10.31 22.53
N ALA A 59 -10.78 11.43 21.81
CA ALA A 59 -10.65 12.75 22.42
C ALA A 59 -11.80 13.01 23.41
N ILE A 60 -11.50 13.63 24.56
CA ILE A 60 -12.52 13.95 25.59
C ILE A 60 -13.56 14.92 25.02
N GLU A 61 -13.11 15.89 24.25
CA GLU A 61 -13.96 16.83 23.50
C GLU A 61 -13.73 16.58 22.00
N PRO A 62 -14.80 16.45 21.20
CA PRO A 62 -14.68 16.34 19.74
C PRO A 62 -14.04 17.59 19.12
N ASP A 63 -13.25 17.38 18.07
CA ASP A 63 -12.69 18.43 17.21
C ASP A 63 -13.09 18.15 15.75
N GLU A 64 -14.21 18.74 15.34
CA GLU A 64 -14.81 18.51 14.01
C GLU A 64 -13.93 19.06 12.88
N ASP A 65 -13.25 20.19 13.11
CA ASP A 65 -12.35 20.80 12.13
C ASP A 65 -11.16 19.87 11.84
N MET A 66 -10.56 19.31 12.89
CA MET A 66 -9.49 18.34 12.77
C MET A 66 -9.97 17.00 12.19
N GLU A 67 -11.13 16.49 12.63
CA GLU A 67 -11.75 15.29 12.05
C GLU A 67 -11.92 15.45 10.54
N PHE A 68 -12.57 16.53 10.09
CA PHE A 68 -12.85 16.75 8.68
C PHE A 68 -11.57 16.95 7.86
N THR A 69 -10.61 17.70 8.40
CA THR A 69 -9.32 17.93 7.75
C THR A 69 -8.58 16.61 7.53
N ILE A 70 -8.42 15.80 8.58
CA ILE A 70 -7.71 14.51 8.50
C ILE A 70 -8.46 13.53 7.60
N LYS A 71 -9.80 13.49 7.69
CA LYS A 71 -10.63 12.67 6.81
C LYS A 71 -10.44 13.04 5.35
N SER A 72 -10.37 14.34 5.02
CA SER A 72 -10.16 14.79 3.65
C SER A 72 -8.81 14.32 3.09
N TYR A 73 -7.75 14.35 3.91
CA TYR A 73 -6.45 13.79 3.54
C TYR A 73 -6.50 12.27 3.40
N HIS A 74 -7.21 11.56 4.29
CA HIS A 74 -7.40 10.12 4.19
C HIS A 74 -8.08 9.75 2.87
N GLU A 75 -9.18 10.41 2.53
CA GLU A 75 -9.92 10.20 1.28
C GLU A 75 -9.06 10.52 0.05
N LEU A 76 -8.30 11.62 0.08
CA LEU A 76 -7.37 11.97 -1.00
C LEU A 76 -6.32 10.89 -1.21
N VAL A 77 -5.63 10.47 -0.14
CA VAL A 77 -4.58 9.43 -0.20
C VAL A 77 -5.18 8.09 -0.63
N ALA A 78 -6.40 7.76 -0.18
CA ALA A 78 -7.08 6.53 -0.57
C ALA A 78 -7.44 6.52 -2.06
N ASN A 79 -7.96 7.64 -2.57
CA ASN A 79 -8.28 7.80 -3.98
C ASN A 79 -7.04 7.71 -4.88
N VAL A 80 -5.95 8.39 -4.51
CA VAL A 80 -4.65 8.23 -5.19
C VAL A 80 -4.18 6.78 -5.10
N GLY A 81 -4.41 6.11 -3.97
CA GLY A 81 -4.07 4.72 -3.74
C GLY A 81 -4.69 3.76 -4.76
N TYR A 82 -5.96 3.95 -5.13
CA TYR A 82 -6.59 3.15 -6.17
C TYR A 82 -5.85 3.22 -7.50
N PHE A 83 -5.43 4.42 -7.93
CA PHE A 83 -4.66 4.58 -9.15
C PHE A 83 -3.27 3.94 -9.05
N VAL A 84 -2.56 4.13 -7.94
CA VAL A 84 -1.22 3.57 -7.73
C VAL A 84 -1.26 2.04 -7.73
N ILE A 85 -2.21 1.43 -7.01
CA ILE A 85 -2.40 -0.02 -6.97
C ILE A 85 -2.81 -0.54 -8.36
N GLY A 86 -3.69 0.17 -9.06
CA GLY A 86 -4.10 -0.16 -10.42
C GLY A 86 -2.92 -0.20 -11.39
N ILE A 87 -2.07 0.83 -11.38
CA ILE A 87 -0.85 0.89 -12.20
C ILE A 87 0.13 -0.21 -11.80
N HIS A 88 0.32 -0.46 -10.50
CA HIS A 88 1.19 -1.52 -10.00
C HIS A 88 0.74 -2.91 -10.49
N ALA A 89 -0.55 -3.23 -10.34
CA ALA A 89 -1.13 -4.49 -10.80
C ALA A 89 -1.06 -4.60 -12.33
N PHE A 90 -1.39 -3.53 -13.05
CA PHE A 90 -1.27 -3.49 -14.51
C PHE A 90 0.17 -3.74 -14.96
N ALA A 91 1.16 -3.10 -14.33
CA ALA A 91 2.56 -3.34 -14.63
C ALA A 91 2.94 -4.80 -14.38
N ALA A 92 2.54 -5.40 -13.26
CA ALA A 92 2.81 -6.81 -12.98
C ALA A 92 2.22 -7.75 -14.05
N LEU A 93 1.01 -7.47 -14.53
CA LEU A 93 0.37 -8.22 -15.62
C LEU A 93 1.06 -7.97 -16.97
N PHE A 94 1.49 -6.73 -17.24
CA PHE A 94 2.22 -6.39 -18.45
C PHE A 94 3.59 -7.10 -18.51
N HIS A 95 4.32 -7.07 -17.40
CA HIS A 95 5.54 -7.85 -17.20
C HIS A 95 5.31 -9.35 -17.48
N HIS A 96 4.20 -9.90 -16.99
CA HIS A 96 3.89 -11.32 -17.14
C HIS A 96 3.44 -11.73 -18.55
N TYR A 97 2.50 -11.00 -19.15
CA TYR A 97 1.87 -11.41 -20.42
C TYR A 97 2.57 -10.84 -21.66
N VAL A 98 3.12 -9.63 -21.57
CA VAL A 98 3.75 -8.95 -22.70
C VAL A 98 5.26 -9.16 -22.69
N TRP A 99 5.94 -8.81 -21.59
CA TRP A 99 7.39 -9.02 -21.47
C TRP A 99 7.78 -10.45 -21.15
N LYS A 100 6.83 -11.27 -20.67
CA LYS A 100 7.01 -12.69 -20.36
C LYS A 100 8.19 -12.94 -19.41
N ASP A 101 8.37 -12.04 -18.45
CA ASP A 101 9.35 -12.22 -17.38
C ASP A 101 8.73 -12.91 -16.14
N ASN A 102 9.58 -13.24 -15.17
CA ASN A 102 9.18 -13.91 -13.94
C ASN A 102 8.78 -12.93 -12.81
N THR A 103 8.53 -11.64 -13.08
CA THR A 103 8.26 -10.62 -12.05
C THR A 103 7.03 -10.98 -11.21
N LEU A 104 5.89 -11.27 -11.85
CA LEU A 104 4.67 -11.68 -11.15
C LEU A 104 4.80 -13.06 -10.48
N LEU A 105 5.52 -14.00 -11.11
CA LEU A 105 5.73 -15.35 -10.57
C LEU A 105 6.42 -15.29 -9.19
N ARG A 106 7.37 -14.37 -9.02
CA ARG A 106 8.09 -14.16 -7.76
C ARG A 106 7.21 -13.69 -6.60
N MET A 107 6.01 -13.16 -6.89
CA MET A 107 5.02 -12.73 -5.90
C MET A 107 3.95 -13.82 -5.61
N MET A 108 3.90 -14.89 -6.41
CA MET A 108 2.91 -15.95 -6.22
C MET A 108 3.39 -17.04 -5.26
N PRO A 109 2.51 -17.56 -4.38
CA PRO A 109 2.83 -18.72 -3.57
C PRO A 109 3.07 -19.96 -4.46
N GLY A 110 4.20 -20.64 -4.28
CA GLY A 110 4.48 -21.94 -4.90
C GLY A 110 5.01 -21.94 -6.34
N LYS A 111 5.08 -20.81 -7.05
CA LYS A 111 5.65 -20.70 -8.41
C LYS A 111 6.94 -19.90 -8.41
N LYS A 112 8.00 -20.47 -7.85
CA LYS A 112 9.26 -19.72 -7.69
C LYS A 112 10.15 -19.75 -8.94
N ASP A 113 10.17 -20.84 -9.69
CA ASP A 113 11.05 -20.99 -10.85
C ASP A 113 10.44 -22.00 -11.84
N ARG A 114 9.98 -21.54 -13.01
CA ARG A 114 9.84 -22.33 -14.24
C ARG A 114 10.37 -21.51 -15.39
#